data_AF-A0A3A0DNU7-F1
#
_entry.id   AF-A0A3A0DNU7-F1
#
_cell.length_a   1.000
_cell.length_b   1.000
_cell.length_c   1.000
_cell.angle_alpha   90.00
_cell.angle_beta   90.00
_cell.angle_gamma   90.00
#
_symmetry.space_group_name_H-M   'P 1'
#
loop_
_entity.id
_entity.type
_entity.pdbx_description
1 polymer ?
#
loop_
_entity_poly.entity_id
_entity_poly.type
_entity_poly.pdbx_seq_one_letter_code
_entity_poly.pdbx_strand_id
1 'polypeptide(L)'
;MYLHIDLNKEQDSRRAWEEKYPSKGSGIPQVTIVSSDGRELHNKSGGVGLDDLTEYLTKSGKLLGEKALAQIRAAVEAAQKALDAGDVSTAVSTISPVLGTGGAGEDVQKAEEFGKKLIDDAKAKFKEAEEKLASTDGSLEAAVAILEMSRDYAKMKALADDLKKLRTVQNHKDHREVFEQARLLDQAAMRVATKNKKDAIAKYELAVRKWPNTPAATYAQAKLKELGSDTIVIVDSGDSKSTGSSGDAKTAGTTKPTTPKGGAKLDKAVAERTAKGLLESAEVLAGINKAEAKKKAEQVVKLVPGTELAKRAEALLKKL
;
A
#
# COMPACT_ATOMS: atom_id res chain seq x y z
N MET A 1 16.36 -23.48 -30.46
CA MET A 1 15.81 -24.18 -31.64
C MET A 1 16.87 -24.07 -32.72
N TYR A 2 17.42 -25.20 -33.17
CA TYR A 2 18.32 -25.21 -34.32
C TYR A 2 17.44 -25.43 -35.55
N LEU A 3 17.27 -24.39 -36.37
CA LEU A 3 16.57 -24.53 -37.64
C LEU A 3 17.64 -24.88 -38.68
N HIS A 4 17.62 -26.14 -39.15
CA HIS A 4 18.44 -26.55 -40.29
C HIS A 4 17.64 -26.28 -41.56
N ILE A 5 18.02 -25.26 -42.32
CA ILE A 5 17.46 -25.02 -43.65
C ILE A 5 18.32 -25.78 -44.64
N ASP A 6 17.75 -26.83 -45.24
CA ASP A 6 18.38 -27.54 -46.35
C ASP A 6 18.34 -26.63 -47.60
N LEU A 7 19.50 -26.08 -47.94
CA LEU A 7 19.68 -25.10 -49.01
C LEU A 7 19.24 -25.60 -50.40
N ASN A 8 19.03 -26.91 -50.56
CA ASN A 8 18.59 -27.52 -51.82
C ASN A 8 17.07 -27.75 -51.90
N LYS A 9 16.32 -27.66 -50.80
CA LYS A 9 14.89 -28.04 -50.75
C LYS A 9 13.94 -26.90 -50.35
N GLU A 10 14.43 -25.86 -49.69
CA GLU A 10 13.60 -24.80 -49.10
C GLU A 10 13.93 -23.40 -49.64
N GLN A 11 13.94 -23.26 -50.98
CA GLN A 11 14.34 -22.00 -51.65
C GLN A 11 13.49 -20.78 -51.27
N ASP A 12 12.17 -20.93 -51.14
CA ASP A 12 11.28 -19.81 -50.78
C ASP A 12 11.47 -19.38 -49.32
N SER A 13 11.59 -20.33 -48.39
CA SER A 13 11.90 -20.08 -46.98
C SER A 13 13.26 -19.41 -46.81
N ARG A 14 14.25 -19.82 -47.61
CA ARG A 14 15.58 -19.20 -47.66
C ARG A 14 15.50 -17.76 -48.15
N ARG A 15 14.79 -17.51 -49.25
CA ARG A 15 14.69 -16.16 -49.81
C ARG A 15 14.00 -15.20 -48.85
N ALA A 16 12.92 -15.63 -48.20
CA ALA A 16 12.25 -14.85 -47.16
C ALA A 16 13.16 -14.60 -45.94
N TRP A 17 13.99 -15.57 -45.58
CA TRP A 17 14.97 -15.43 -44.48
C TRP A 17 16.11 -14.46 -44.84
N GLU A 18 16.70 -14.57 -46.02
CA GLU A 18 17.77 -13.69 -46.51
C GLU A 18 17.28 -12.26 -46.74
N GLU A 19 16.01 -12.08 -47.15
CA GLU A 19 15.39 -10.76 -47.23
C GLU A 19 15.26 -10.10 -45.85
N LYS A 20 14.92 -10.90 -44.83
CA LYS A 20 14.78 -10.41 -43.45
C LYS A 20 16.14 -10.21 -42.74
N TYR A 21 17.12 -11.07 -43.03
CA TYR A 21 18.44 -11.08 -42.40
C TYR A 21 19.55 -11.19 -43.46
N PRO A 22 19.86 -10.11 -44.20
CA PRO A 22 20.82 -10.14 -45.30
C PRO A 22 22.23 -10.49 -44.81
N SER A 23 22.77 -11.61 -45.31
CA SER A 23 24.05 -12.15 -44.88
C SER A 23 25.22 -11.23 -45.18
N LYS A 24 26.10 -11.00 -44.19
CA LYS A 24 27.34 -10.22 -44.38
C LYS A 24 28.46 -11.14 -44.87
N GLY A 25 28.54 -11.29 -46.19
CA GLY A 25 29.59 -12.05 -46.91
C GLY A 25 29.06 -13.23 -47.72
N SER A 26 29.86 -13.68 -48.69
CA SER A 26 29.49 -14.71 -49.68
C SER A 26 30.04 -16.12 -49.37
N GLY A 27 30.76 -16.29 -48.26
CA GLY A 27 31.38 -17.57 -47.88
C GLY A 27 30.43 -18.55 -47.19
N ILE A 28 30.75 -19.85 -47.28
CA ILE A 28 30.06 -20.95 -46.58
C ILE A 28 31.01 -21.48 -45.49
N PRO A 29 30.54 -21.81 -44.26
CA PRO A 29 29.16 -21.71 -43.78
C PRO A 29 28.72 -20.27 -43.50
N GLN A 30 27.42 -19.99 -43.64
CA GLN A 30 26.79 -18.77 -43.14
C GLN A 30 26.10 -19.08 -41.82
N VAL A 31 26.38 -18.28 -40.79
CA VAL A 31 25.77 -18.44 -39.47
C VAL A 31 24.98 -17.18 -39.15
N THR A 32 23.67 -17.35 -38.94
CA THR A 32 22.79 -16.29 -38.45
C THR A 32 22.26 -16.69 -37.08
N ILE A 33 22.49 -15.86 -36.08
CA ILE A 33 21.94 -16.01 -34.73
C ILE A 33 20.96 -14.88 -34.51
N VAL A 34 19.71 -15.23 -34.27
CA VAL A 34 18.61 -14.30 -34.03
C VAL A 34 18.16 -14.51 -32.60
N SER A 35 17.96 -13.42 -31.84
CA SER A 35 17.32 -13.51 -30.54
C SER A 35 15.86 -13.90 -30.68
N SER A 36 15.27 -14.35 -29.58
CA SER A 36 13.89 -14.78 -29.53
C SER A 36 12.86 -13.66 -29.85
N ASP A 37 13.26 -12.38 -29.84
CA ASP A 37 12.44 -11.22 -30.29
C ASP A 37 12.64 -10.91 -31.77
N GLY A 38 13.41 -11.71 -32.49
CA GLY A 38 13.67 -11.50 -33.91
C GLY A 38 14.79 -10.50 -34.22
N ARG A 39 15.53 -9.97 -33.23
CA ARG A 39 16.71 -9.14 -33.50
C ARG A 39 17.90 -9.98 -33.95
N GLU A 40 18.61 -9.51 -34.97
CA GLU A 40 19.87 -10.11 -35.41
C GLU A 40 20.94 -9.90 -34.33
N LEU A 41 21.49 -10.99 -33.80
CA LEU A 41 22.64 -10.96 -32.88
C LEU A 41 23.96 -11.20 -33.61
N HIS A 42 23.93 -12.06 -34.62
CA HIS A 42 25.07 -12.38 -35.47
C HIS A 42 24.59 -12.75 -36.87
N ASN A 43 25.29 -12.30 -37.90
CA ASN A 43 25.00 -12.68 -39.29
C ASN A 43 26.24 -12.44 -40.15
N LYS A 44 27.09 -13.47 -40.30
CA LYS A 44 28.34 -13.37 -41.06
C LYS A 44 28.68 -14.71 -41.73
N SER A 45 29.39 -14.64 -42.85
CA SER A 45 30.03 -15.82 -43.45
C SER A 45 31.30 -16.22 -42.68
N GLY A 46 31.49 -17.52 -42.48
CA GLY A 46 32.58 -18.11 -41.71
C GLY A 46 32.10 -18.79 -40.42
N GLY A 47 32.95 -19.62 -39.81
CA GLY A 47 32.65 -20.23 -38.51
C GLY A 47 32.57 -19.18 -37.40
N VAL A 48 31.71 -19.42 -36.41
CA VAL A 48 31.64 -18.65 -35.16
C VAL A 48 32.47 -19.38 -34.11
N GLY A 49 33.34 -18.66 -33.40
CA GLY A 49 34.09 -19.24 -32.28
C GLY A 49 33.15 -19.72 -31.18
N LEU A 50 33.55 -20.75 -30.42
CA LEU A 50 32.68 -21.33 -29.37
C LEU A 50 32.33 -20.29 -28.29
N ASP A 51 33.27 -19.42 -27.94
CA ASP A 51 33.07 -18.36 -26.94
C ASP A 51 32.04 -17.32 -27.43
N ASP A 52 32.20 -16.84 -28.67
CA ASP A 52 31.26 -15.91 -29.31
C ASP A 52 29.86 -16.54 -29.43
N LEU A 53 29.79 -17.82 -29.84
CA LEU A 53 28.54 -18.55 -29.93
C LEU A 53 27.85 -18.65 -28.56
N THR A 54 28.61 -18.92 -27.50
CA THR A 54 28.11 -18.99 -26.12
C THR A 54 27.56 -17.63 -25.67
N GLU A 55 28.26 -16.54 -25.99
CA GLU A 55 27.81 -15.18 -25.72
C GLU A 55 26.51 -14.86 -26.46
N TYR A 56 26.43 -15.17 -27.76
CA TYR A 56 25.23 -14.94 -28.56
C TYR A 56 24.05 -15.79 -28.10
N LEU A 57 24.26 -17.05 -27.73
CA LEU A 57 23.20 -17.91 -27.19
C LEU A 57 22.69 -17.38 -25.85
N THR A 58 23.56 -16.84 -25.00
CA THR A 58 23.15 -16.18 -23.75
C THR A 58 22.30 -14.94 -24.02
N LYS A 59 22.66 -14.14 -25.03
CA LYS A 59 21.91 -12.95 -25.46
C LYS A 59 20.62 -13.28 -26.22
N SER A 60 20.51 -14.48 -26.81
CA SER A 60 19.36 -14.88 -27.62
C SER A 60 18.07 -15.06 -26.82
N GLY A 61 18.18 -15.06 -25.48
CA GLY A 61 17.05 -15.20 -24.58
C GLY A 61 16.52 -16.63 -24.51
N LYS A 62 15.57 -16.86 -23.61
CA LYS A 62 14.93 -18.16 -23.45
C LYS A 62 13.78 -18.30 -24.46
N LEU A 63 13.81 -19.34 -25.28
CA LEU A 63 12.62 -19.69 -26.06
C LEU A 63 11.54 -20.23 -25.12
N LEU A 64 10.41 -19.54 -25.06
CA LEU A 64 9.24 -19.97 -24.32
C LEU A 64 8.29 -20.72 -25.26
N GLY A 65 7.82 -21.90 -24.84
CA GLY A 65 6.79 -22.62 -25.57
C GLY A 65 5.43 -21.92 -25.47
N GLU A 66 4.52 -22.23 -26.38
CA GLU A 66 3.18 -21.61 -26.46
C GLU A 66 2.41 -21.64 -25.13
N LYS A 67 2.52 -22.74 -24.37
CA LYS A 67 1.90 -22.86 -23.05
C LYS A 67 2.41 -21.81 -22.07
N ALA A 68 3.72 -21.54 -22.07
CA ALA A 68 4.31 -20.53 -21.19
C ALA A 68 3.91 -19.12 -21.64
N LEU A 69 3.90 -18.85 -22.95
CA LEU A 69 3.43 -17.57 -23.49
C LEU A 69 1.95 -17.32 -23.16
N ALA A 70 1.10 -18.34 -23.28
CA ALA A 70 -0.31 -18.26 -22.89
C ALA A 70 -0.49 -17.98 -21.39
N GLN A 71 0.35 -18.57 -20.53
CA GLN A 71 0.36 -18.28 -19.09
C GLN A 71 0.77 -16.84 -18.79
N ILE A 72 1.78 -16.31 -19.49
CA ILE A 72 2.21 -14.91 -19.35
C ILE A 72 1.09 -13.97 -19.76
N ARG A 73 0.46 -14.21 -20.92
CA ARG A 73 -0.67 -13.41 -21.40
C ARG A 73 -1.83 -13.40 -20.40
N ALA A 74 -2.24 -14.58 -19.93
CA ALA A 74 -3.31 -14.72 -18.95
C ALA A 74 -2.97 -13.99 -17.62
N ALA A 75 -1.71 -14.04 -17.19
CA ALA A 75 -1.26 -13.33 -16.00
C ALA A 75 -1.32 -11.81 -16.16
N VAL A 76 -0.91 -11.27 -17.32
CA VAL A 76 -1.02 -9.83 -17.63
C VAL A 76 -2.49 -9.39 -17.63
N GLU A 77 -3.37 -10.12 -18.32
CA GLU A 77 -4.80 -9.78 -18.37
C GLU A 77 -5.46 -9.84 -16.98
N ALA A 78 -5.16 -10.87 -16.19
CA ALA A 78 -5.70 -10.99 -14.84
C ALA A 78 -5.14 -9.91 -13.90
N ALA A 79 -3.86 -9.57 -14.03
CA ALA A 79 -3.26 -8.50 -13.24
C ALA A 79 -3.84 -7.13 -13.60
N GLN A 80 -4.07 -6.85 -14.88
CA GLN A 80 -4.72 -5.61 -15.33
C GLN A 80 -6.14 -5.51 -14.76
N LYS A 81 -6.95 -6.57 -14.87
CA LYS A 81 -8.32 -6.60 -14.30
C LYS A 81 -8.33 -6.35 -12.80
N ALA A 82 -7.38 -6.94 -12.06
CA ALA A 82 -7.25 -6.72 -10.63
C ALA A 82 -6.88 -5.26 -10.32
N LEU A 83 -5.97 -4.66 -11.10
CA LEU A 83 -5.57 -3.27 -10.94
C LEU A 83 -6.72 -2.30 -11.25
N ASP A 84 -7.51 -2.57 -12.30
CA ASP A 84 -8.69 -1.78 -12.66
C ASP A 84 -9.77 -1.83 -11.57
N ALA A 85 -9.83 -2.92 -10.81
CA ALA A 85 -10.70 -3.07 -9.64
C ALA A 85 -10.11 -2.46 -8.35
N GLY A 86 -8.91 -1.88 -8.40
CA GLY A 86 -8.19 -1.34 -7.24
C GLY A 86 -7.53 -2.41 -6.35
N ASP A 87 -7.50 -3.68 -6.76
CA ASP A 87 -6.86 -4.77 -6.02
C ASP A 87 -5.40 -4.96 -6.45
N VAL A 88 -4.55 -4.05 -5.96
CA VAL A 88 -3.10 -4.04 -6.21
C VAL A 88 -2.44 -5.33 -5.73
N SER A 89 -2.87 -5.88 -4.59
CA SER A 89 -2.30 -7.09 -4.01
C SER A 89 -2.48 -8.30 -4.94
N THR A 90 -3.69 -8.47 -5.49
CA THR A 90 -3.97 -9.52 -6.47
C THR A 90 -3.20 -9.28 -7.77
N ALA A 91 -3.15 -8.04 -8.27
CA ALA A 91 -2.39 -7.70 -9.47
C ALA A 91 -0.91 -8.06 -9.35
N VAL A 92 -0.27 -7.62 -8.27
CA VAL A 92 1.12 -7.94 -7.93
C VAL A 92 1.32 -9.45 -7.83
N SER A 93 0.46 -10.15 -7.09
CA SER A 93 0.62 -11.59 -6.85
C SER A 93 0.50 -12.42 -8.12
N THR A 94 -0.28 -11.94 -9.08
CA THR A 94 -0.54 -12.60 -10.36
C THR A 94 0.61 -12.38 -11.34
N ILE A 95 1.14 -11.15 -11.43
CA ILE A 95 2.21 -10.84 -12.39
C ILE A 95 3.61 -11.23 -11.87
N SER A 96 3.88 -11.11 -10.56
CA SER A 96 5.21 -11.34 -9.99
C SER A 96 5.90 -12.65 -10.41
N PRO A 97 5.19 -13.80 -10.52
CA PRO A 97 5.82 -15.07 -10.91
C PRO A 97 6.28 -15.13 -12.38
N VAL A 98 5.70 -14.29 -13.25
CA VAL A 98 6.01 -14.28 -14.69
C VAL A 98 7.02 -13.20 -15.09
N LEU A 99 7.28 -12.23 -14.21
CA LEU A 99 8.32 -11.22 -14.41
C LEU A 99 9.72 -11.84 -14.31
N GLY A 100 10.63 -11.39 -15.15
CA GLY A 100 12.01 -11.88 -15.19
C GLY A 100 12.13 -13.34 -15.64
N THR A 101 11.07 -13.94 -16.20
CA THR A 101 11.12 -15.30 -16.77
C THR A 101 12.09 -15.40 -17.94
N GLY A 102 12.44 -14.25 -18.53
CA GLY A 102 13.34 -14.13 -19.66
C GLY A 102 12.71 -14.70 -20.93
N GLY A 103 13.41 -14.49 -22.03
CA GLY A 103 12.88 -14.83 -23.34
C GLY A 103 12.31 -13.63 -24.05
N ALA A 104 11.65 -13.90 -25.15
CA ALA A 104 11.16 -12.86 -26.01
C ALA A 104 9.91 -13.29 -26.76
N GLY A 105 9.30 -12.30 -27.38
CA GLY A 105 7.93 -12.33 -27.83
C GLY A 105 7.15 -11.18 -27.19
N GLU A 106 6.11 -10.76 -27.88
CA GLU A 106 5.28 -9.63 -27.50
C GLU A 106 4.65 -9.80 -26.11
N ASP A 107 4.22 -11.01 -25.75
CA ASP A 107 3.61 -11.30 -24.45
C ASP A 107 4.59 -11.09 -23.28
N VAL A 108 5.87 -11.49 -23.45
CA VAL A 108 6.91 -11.27 -22.44
C VAL A 108 7.20 -9.78 -22.29
N GLN A 109 7.34 -9.07 -23.41
CA GLN A 109 7.57 -7.62 -23.40
C GLN A 109 6.43 -6.87 -22.70
N LYS A 110 5.17 -7.22 -23.00
CA LYS A 110 4.00 -6.65 -22.31
C LYS A 110 4.02 -6.92 -20.81
N ALA A 111 4.39 -8.12 -20.38
CA ALA A 111 4.50 -8.45 -18.96
C ALA A 111 5.60 -7.62 -18.27
N GLU A 112 6.77 -7.49 -18.89
CA GLU A 112 7.87 -6.68 -18.35
C GLU A 112 7.51 -5.19 -18.31
N GLU A 113 6.87 -4.64 -19.34
CA GLU A 113 6.39 -3.26 -19.36
C GLU A 113 5.34 -3.00 -18.28
N PHE A 114 4.38 -3.92 -18.11
CA PHE A 114 3.39 -3.85 -17.05
C PHE A 114 4.05 -3.90 -15.66
N GLY A 115 4.96 -4.85 -15.45
CA GLY A 115 5.72 -4.97 -14.22
C GLY A 115 6.54 -3.71 -13.91
N LYS A 116 7.20 -3.13 -14.92
CA LYS A 116 7.95 -1.88 -14.78
C LYS A 116 7.06 -0.71 -14.36
N LYS A 117 5.93 -0.51 -15.03
CA LYS A 117 4.97 0.56 -14.65
C LYS A 117 4.52 0.39 -13.19
N LEU A 118 4.18 -0.83 -12.80
CA LEU A 118 3.76 -1.15 -11.45
C LEU A 118 4.85 -0.86 -10.39
N ILE A 119 6.13 -1.14 -10.73
CA ILE A 119 7.29 -0.82 -9.89
C ILE A 119 7.50 0.69 -9.78
N ASP A 120 7.45 1.40 -10.91
CA ASP A 120 7.67 2.84 -10.96
C ASP A 120 6.57 3.59 -10.17
N ASP A 121 5.31 3.19 -10.33
CA ASP A 121 4.18 3.70 -9.56
C ASP A 121 4.32 3.42 -8.06
N ALA A 122 4.74 2.20 -7.70
CA ALA A 122 4.99 1.85 -6.30
C ALA A 122 6.08 2.73 -5.69
N LYS A 123 7.20 2.93 -6.39
CA LYS A 123 8.30 3.80 -5.92
C LYS A 123 7.87 5.25 -5.75
N ALA A 124 7.07 5.77 -6.68
CA ALA A 124 6.52 7.11 -6.56
C ALA A 124 5.65 7.24 -5.31
N LYS A 125 4.76 6.27 -5.06
CA LYS A 125 3.90 6.24 -3.86
C LYS A 125 4.70 6.05 -2.57
N PHE A 126 5.77 5.26 -2.58
CA PHE A 126 6.65 5.08 -1.41
C PHE A 126 7.27 6.43 -1.02
N LYS A 127 7.82 7.14 -2.00
CA LYS A 127 8.42 8.45 -1.80
C LYS A 127 7.40 9.47 -1.29
N GLU A 128 6.22 9.53 -1.90
CA GLU A 128 5.14 10.42 -1.47
C GLU A 128 4.72 10.14 -0.02
N ALA A 129 4.58 8.87 0.35
CA ALA A 129 4.22 8.50 1.71
C ALA A 129 5.33 8.82 2.71
N GLU A 130 6.61 8.62 2.36
CA GLU A 130 7.74 9.03 3.21
C GLU A 130 7.78 10.55 3.43
N GLU A 131 7.53 11.35 2.39
CA GLU A 131 7.45 12.81 2.50
C GLU A 131 6.26 13.25 3.38
N LYS A 132 5.09 12.63 3.20
CA LYS A 132 3.90 12.90 4.03
C LYS A 132 4.07 12.45 5.48
N LEU A 133 4.88 11.43 5.74
CA LEU A 133 5.16 10.94 7.09
C LEU A 133 5.88 12.00 7.95
N ALA A 134 6.67 12.87 7.33
CA ALA A 134 7.33 13.98 8.01
C ALA A 134 6.37 15.13 8.37
N SER A 135 5.15 15.15 7.81
CA SER A 135 4.14 16.18 8.09
C SER A 135 3.27 15.80 9.30
N THR A 136 2.97 16.78 10.16
CA THR A 136 2.14 16.56 11.35
C THR A 136 0.74 16.08 11.00
N ASP A 137 0.12 16.68 9.98
CA ASP A 137 -1.28 16.48 9.65
C ASP A 137 -1.53 15.23 8.78
N GLY A 138 -0.52 14.77 8.03
CA GLY A 138 -0.60 13.59 7.14
C GLY A 138 0.10 12.33 7.64
N SER A 139 0.78 12.39 8.79
CA SER A 139 1.65 11.30 9.28
C SER A 139 0.94 9.95 9.44
N LEU A 140 -0.31 9.95 9.94
CA LEU A 140 -1.07 8.71 10.12
C LEU A 140 -1.49 8.09 8.78
N GLU A 141 -2.00 8.90 7.86
CA GLU A 141 -2.41 8.44 6.53
C GLU A 141 -1.21 7.85 5.77
N ALA A 142 -0.07 8.54 5.83
CA ALA A 142 1.20 8.06 5.30
C ALA A 142 1.63 6.73 5.93
N ALA A 143 1.52 6.59 7.25
CA ALA A 143 1.88 5.35 7.95
C ALA A 143 0.97 4.18 7.56
N VAL A 144 -0.34 4.42 7.38
CA VAL A 144 -1.28 3.39 6.87
C VAL A 144 -0.91 3.01 5.44
N ALA A 145 -0.70 3.99 4.56
CA ALA A 145 -0.30 3.75 3.18
C ALA A 145 1.00 2.94 3.09
N ILE A 146 2.01 3.25 3.92
CA ILE A 146 3.27 2.49 3.96
C ILE A 146 3.04 1.02 4.34
N LEU A 147 2.14 0.73 5.28
CA LEU A 147 1.82 -0.64 5.70
C LEU A 147 1.08 -1.41 4.61
N GLU A 148 0.07 -0.78 3.99
CA GLU A 148 -0.68 -1.35 2.86
C GLU A 148 0.25 -1.67 1.70
N MET A 149 1.06 -0.69 1.29
CA MET A 149 2.07 -0.87 0.24
C MET A 149 3.09 -1.95 0.57
N SER A 150 3.54 -2.02 1.83
CA SER A 150 4.49 -3.06 2.26
C SER A 150 3.93 -4.47 2.11
N ARG A 151 2.61 -4.63 2.30
CA ARG A 151 1.89 -5.88 2.11
C ARG A 151 1.65 -6.17 0.63
N ASP A 152 1.10 -5.20 -0.09
CA ASP A 152 0.59 -5.40 -1.46
C ASP A 152 1.75 -5.66 -2.44
N TYR A 153 2.90 -5.01 -2.23
CA TYR A 153 4.09 -5.20 -3.06
C TYR A 153 5.07 -6.24 -2.52
N ALA A 154 4.76 -6.96 -1.43
CA ALA A 154 5.69 -7.89 -0.78
C ALA A 154 6.27 -8.98 -1.69
N LYS A 155 5.53 -9.35 -2.75
CA LYS A 155 5.92 -10.40 -3.71
C LYS A 155 6.80 -9.87 -4.87
N MET A 156 6.94 -8.54 -5.00
CA MET A 156 7.77 -7.92 -6.04
C MET A 156 9.23 -7.88 -5.62
N LYS A 157 10.04 -8.81 -6.14
CA LYS A 157 11.47 -8.88 -5.84
C LYS A 157 12.22 -7.59 -6.16
N ALA A 158 11.84 -6.90 -7.24
CA ALA A 158 12.44 -5.64 -7.65
C ALA A 158 12.26 -4.49 -6.64
N LEU A 159 11.33 -4.63 -5.68
CA LEU A 159 11.06 -3.67 -4.61
C LEU A 159 11.62 -4.12 -3.25
N ALA A 160 12.38 -5.22 -3.18
CA ALA A 160 12.83 -5.80 -1.91
C ALA A 160 13.65 -4.81 -1.05
N ASP A 161 14.57 -4.06 -1.69
CA ASP A 161 15.39 -3.07 -0.98
C ASP A 161 14.57 -1.87 -0.53
N ASP A 162 13.61 -1.41 -1.33
CA ASP A 162 12.73 -0.30 -0.98
C ASP A 162 11.78 -0.69 0.17
N LEU A 163 11.22 -1.90 0.13
CA LEU A 163 10.45 -2.47 1.23
C LEU A 163 11.27 -2.63 2.51
N LYS A 164 12.56 -2.96 2.39
CA LYS A 164 13.48 -3.01 3.53
C LYS A 164 13.68 -1.62 4.14
N LYS A 165 13.82 -0.57 3.32
CA LYS A 165 13.88 0.82 3.79
C LYS A 165 12.60 1.23 4.52
N LEU A 166 11.43 0.93 3.94
CA LEU A 166 10.14 1.20 4.58
C LEU A 166 10.01 0.50 5.93
N ARG A 167 10.50 -0.75 6.07
CA ARG A 167 10.55 -1.44 7.37
C ARG A 167 11.46 -0.74 8.39
N THR A 168 12.57 -0.15 7.94
CA THR A 168 13.43 0.66 8.82
C THR A 168 12.68 1.90 9.30
N VAL A 169 11.96 2.59 8.41
CA VAL A 169 11.10 3.74 8.75
C VAL A 169 10.01 3.35 9.74
N GLN A 170 9.34 2.21 9.53
CA GLN A 170 8.32 1.66 10.43
C GLN A 170 8.81 1.34 11.86
N ASN A 171 10.11 1.10 12.00
CA ASN A 171 10.76 0.76 13.27
C ASN A 171 11.54 1.94 13.86
N HIS A 172 11.55 3.09 13.18
CA HIS A 172 12.19 4.30 13.68
C HIS A 172 11.45 4.80 14.93
N LYS A 173 12.21 5.24 15.94
CA LYS A 173 11.64 5.65 17.24
C LYS A 173 10.66 6.80 17.10
N ASP A 174 10.97 7.74 16.21
CA ASP A 174 10.20 8.99 16.03
C ASP A 174 8.79 8.76 15.44
N HIS A 175 8.58 7.63 14.74
CA HIS A 175 7.28 7.30 14.14
C HIS A 175 6.58 6.13 14.82
N ARG A 176 7.16 5.59 15.90
CA ARG A 176 6.70 4.34 16.52
C ARG A 176 5.23 4.39 16.91
N GLU A 177 4.80 5.47 17.56
CA GLU A 177 3.40 5.63 17.99
C GLU A 177 2.44 5.72 16.81
N VAL A 178 2.79 6.49 15.78
CA VAL A 178 1.98 6.63 14.55
C VAL A 178 1.84 5.28 13.85
N PHE A 179 2.92 4.50 13.75
CA PHE A 179 2.86 3.16 13.17
C PHE A 179 2.12 2.15 14.06
N GLU A 180 2.11 2.31 15.38
CA GLU A 180 1.25 1.48 16.24
C GLU A 180 -0.24 1.75 15.98
N GLN A 181 -0.62 3.03 15.82
CA GLN A 181 -1.99 3.40 15.42
C GLN A 181 -2.32 2.84 14.04
N ALA A 182 -1.47 3.10 13.04
CA ALA A 182 -1.66 2.66 11.67
C ALA A 182 -1.77 1.13 11.54
N ARG A 183 -0.95 0.35 12.26
CA ARG A 183 -1.02 -1.12 12.25
C ARG A 183 -2.37 -1.64 12.72
N LEU A 184 -2.97 -1.02 13.73
CA LEU A 184 -4.28 -1.47 14.19
C LEU A 184 -5.37 -1.16 13.16
N LEU A 185 -5.29 0.00 12.50
CA LEU A 185 -6.21 0.39 11.43
C LEU A 185 -6.06 -0.52 10.19
N ASP A 186 -4.84 -0.81 9.76
CA ASP A 186 -4.56 -1.73 8.65
C ASP A 186 -5.07 -3.14 8.97
N GLN A 187 -4.80 -3.66 10.18
CA GLN A 187 -5.35 -4.94 10.60
C GLN A 187 -6.89 -4.97 10.63
N ALA A 188 -7.54 -3.84 10.95
CA ALA A 188 -8.99 -3.74 10.91
C ALA A 188 -9.49 -3.77 9.46
N ALA A 189 -8.87 -2.99 8.57
CA ALA A 189 -9.17 -2.97 7.14
C ALA A 189 -9.00 -4.35 6.50
N MET A 190 -7.95 -5.09 6.84
CA MET A 190 -7.76 -6.47 6.40
C MET A 190 -8.91 -7.39 6.81
N ARG A 191 -9.46 -7.21 8.02
CA ARG A 191 -10.60 -8.02 8.47
C ARG A 191 -11.87 -7.70 7.70
N VAL A 192 -12.07 -6.44 7.34
CA VAL A 192 -13.14 -6.02 6.42
C VAL A 192 -12.97 -6.73 5.07
N ALA A 193 -11.78 -6.70 4.49
CA ALA A 193 -11.48 -7.35 3.21
C ALA A 193 -11.72 -8.87 3.25
N THR A 194 -11.40 -9.54 4.37
CA THR A 194 -11.70 -10.97 4.58
C THR A 194 -13.15 -11.25 5.01
N LYS A 195 -14.06 -10.27 4.92
CA LYS A 195 -15.48 -10.37 5.33
C LYS A 195 -15.69 -10.75 6.80
N ASN A 196 -14.69 -10.58 7.65
CA ASN A 196 -14.79 -10.80 9.09
C ASN A 196 -15.11 -9.48 9.79
N LYS A 197 -16.36 -9.06 9.63
CA LYS A 197 -16.87 -7.77 10.11
C LYS A 197 -16.76 -7.61 11.63
N LYS A 198 -17.01 -8.68 12.40
CA LYS A 198 -16.94 -8.66 13.86
C LYS A 198 -15.54 -8.31 14.37
N ASP A 199 -14.52 -8.97 13.82
CA ASP A 199 -13.13 -8.70 14.21
C ASP A 199 -12.63 -7.35 13.72
N ALA A 200 -13.16 -6.86 12.59
CA ALA A 200 -12.88 -5.51 12.11
C ALA A 200 -13.42 -4.45 13.07
N ILE A 201 -14.70 -4.57 13.46
CA ILE A 201 -15.36 -3.69 14.43
C ILE A 201 -14.57 -3.66 15.75
N ALA A 202 -14.23 -4.83 16.30
CA ALA A 202 -13.47 -4.92 17.55
C ALA A 202 -12.11 -4.20 17.48
N LYS A 203 -11.41 -4.24 16.34
CA LYS A 203 -10.14 -3.52 16.17
C LYS A 203 -10.32 -2.01 16.03
N TYR A 204 -11.35 -1.57 15.29
CA TYR A 204 -11.65 -0.14 15.21
C TYR A 204 -12.09 0.42 16.57
N GLU A 205 -12.94 -0.29 17.31
CA GLU A 205 -13.31 0.09 18.69
C GLU A 205 -12.09 0.14 19.61
N LEU A 206 -11.17 -0.83 19.49
CA LEU A 206 -9.92 -0.81 20.23
C LEU A 206 -9.06 0.43 19.88
N ALA A 207 -9.02 0.85 18.61
CA ALA A 207 -8.30 2.05 18.19
C ALA A 207 -8.89 3.31 18.83
N VAL A 208 -10.22 3.44 18.84
CA VAL A 208 -10.93 4.57 19.48
C VAL A 208 -10.65 4.61 20.99
N ARG A 209 -10.69 3.45 21.66
CA ARG A 209 -10.46 3.35 23.10
C ARG A 209 -9.00 3.61 23.49
N LYS A 210 -8.04 3.07 22.71
CA LYS A 210 -6.61 3.16 23.04
C LYS A 210 -6.06 4.56 22.77
N TRP A 211 -6.55 5.24 21.74
CA TRP A 211 -6.05 6.55 21.32
C TRP A 211 -7.18 7.58 21.15
N PRO A 212 -7.90 7.93 22.24
CA PRO A 212 -8.98 8.90 22.16
C PRO A 212 -8.47 10.27 21.69
N ASN A 213 -9.31 10.99 20.92
CA ASN A 213 -9.00 12.32 20.37
C ASN A 213 -7.81 12.38 19.39
N THR A 214 -7.42 11.24 18.82
CA THR A 214 -6.40 11.19 17.76
C THR A 214 -7.02 11.11 16.36
N PRO A 215 -6.28 11.44 15.29
CA PRO A 215 -6.72 11.19 13.92
C PRO A 215 -7.11 9.71 13.69
N ALA A 216 -6.44 8.77 14.37
CA ALA A 216 -6.76 7.34 14.27
C ALA A 216 -8.13 7.01 14.85
N ALA A 217 -8.50 7.61 15.99
CA ALA A 217 -9.85 7.45 16.54
C ALA A 217 -10.92 8.05 15.61
N THR A 218 -10.67 9.23 15.03
CA THR A 218 -11.61 9.84 14.08
C THR A 218 -11.81 8.97 12.84
N TYR A 219 -10.71 8.44 12.27
CA TYR A 219 -10.76 7.50 11.15
C TYR A 219 -11.52 6.22 11.52
N ALA A 220 -11.20 5.61 12.67
CA ALA A 220 -11.86 4.40 13.14
C ALA A 220 -13.37 4.60 13.38
N GLN A 221 -13.78 5.74 13.94
CA GLN A 221 -15.19 6.09 14.12
C GLN A 221 -15.93 6.21 12.79
N ALA A 222 -15.32 6.83 11.78
CA ALA A 222 -15.91 6.91 10.44
C ALA A 222 -16.12 5.50 9.85
N LYS A 223 -15.12 4.61 9.98
CA LYS A 223 -15.24 3.22 9.51
C LYS A 223 -16.24 2.39 10.30
N LEU A 224 -16.39 2.60 11.61
CA LEU A 224 -17.43 1.94 12.40
C LEU A 224 -18.84 2.34 11.94
N LYS A 225 -19.05 3.61 11.60
CA LYS A 225 -20.32 4.10 11.02
C LYS A 225 -20.61 3.46 9.66
N GLU A 226 -19.62 3.40 8.77
CA GLU A 226 -19.76 2.70 7.47
C GLU A 226 -20.10 1.20 7.64
N LEU A 227 -19.53 0.56 8.66
CA LEU A 227 -19.83 -0.82 9.01
C LEU A 227 -21.18 -0.98 9.73
N GLY A 228 -21.96 0.07 9.95
CA GLY A 228 -23.25 -0.01 10.65
C GLY A 228 -23.12 -0.47 12.10
N SER A 229 -21.98 -0.19 12.75
CA SER A 229 -21.86 -0.30 14.19
C SER A 229 -22.42 0.97 14.82
N ASP A 230 -23.65 0.89 15.32
CA ASP A 230 -24.31 1.96 16.09
C ASP A 230 -23.72 2.11 17.50
N THR A 231 -22.64 1.38 17.83
CA THR A 231 -21.89 1.57 19.06
C THR A 231 -21.20 2.93 19.01
N ILE A 232 -21.94 3.97 19.39
CA ILE A 232 -21.37 5.21 19.89
C ILE A 232 -20.61 4.80 21.14
N VAL A 233 -19.31 4.57 21.00
CA VAL A 233 -18.40 4.57 22.15
C VAL A 233 -18.43 5.99 22.68
N ILE A 234 -19.40 6.28 23.53
CA ILE A 234 -19.38 7.45 24.40
C ILE A 234 -18.13 7.20 25.24
N VAL A 235 -17.06 7.91 24.93
CA VAL A 235 -15.91 8.02 25.83
C VAL A 235 -16.43 8.76 27.04
N ASP A 236 -17.01 8.01 27.97
CA ASP A 236 -17.15 8.45 29.33
C ASP A 236 -15.72 8.56 29.86
N SER A 237 -15.26 9.79 30.10
CA SER A 237 -13.96 10.08 30.71
C SER A 237 -13.96 9.70 32.21
N GLY A 238 -14.67 8.64 32.56
CA GLY A 238 -14.89 8.13 33.92
C GLY A 238 -14.35 6.72 34.06
N ASP A 239 -13.37 6.59 34.96
CA ASP A 239 -12.87 5.37 35.60
C ASP A 239 -13.62 4.06 35.24
N SER A 240 -13.00 3.24 34.40
CA SER A 240 -13.35 1.82 34.26
C SER A 240 -12.23 0.96 34.82
N LYS A 241 -12.44 0.58 36.08
CA LYS A 241 -11.67 -0.36 36.89
C LYS A 241 -11.74 -1.75 36.25
N SER A 242 -10.68 -2.17 35.58
CA SER A 242 -10.47 -3.55 35.13
C SER A 242 -10.27 -4.47 36.34
N THR A 243 -11.28 -5.30 36.65
CA THR A 243 -11.17 -6.47 37.53
C THR A 243 -10.26 -7.52 36.88
N GLY A 244 -9.22 -7.94 37.60
CA GLY A 244 -8.10 -8.71 37.06
C GLY A 244 -8.17 -10.23 37.18
N SER A 245 -7.07 -10.85 36.73
CA SER A 245 -6.52 -12.17 37.05
C SER A 245 -5.15 -12.23 36.34
N SER A 246 -4.01 -12.72 36.82
CA SER A 246 -3.48 -13.23 38.09
C SER A 246 -1.95 -13.33 37.84
N GLY A 247 -1.09 -13.08 38.83
CA GLY A 247 0.34 -13.41 38.73
C GLY A 247 1.24 -12.57 39.64
N ASP A 248 1.70 -13.20 40.72
CA ASP A 248 2.49 -12.69 41.84
C ASP A 248 3.81 -11.98 41.48
N ALA A 249 4.10 -10.85 42.16
CA ALA A 249 5.41 -10.60 42.81
C ALA A 249 5.39 -9.32 43.67
N LYS A 250 5.52 -9.58 44.97
CA LYS A 250 5.80 -8.75 46.15
C LYS A 250 6.91 -7.69 45.97
N THR A 251 6.63 -6.41 46.27
CA THR A 251 7.51 -5.50 47.06
C THR A 251 6.78 -4.21 47.47
N ALA A 252 7.19 -3.70 48.62
CA ALA A 252 6.55 -2.70 49.47
C ALA A 252 6.56 -1.27 48.91
N GLY A 253 5.59 -0.45 49.34
CA GLY A 253 5.58 0.99 49.09
C GLY A 253 4.19 1.60 49.25
N THR A 254 3.78 1.83 50.50
CA THR A 254 2.53 2.47 50.87
C THR A 254 2.52 3.95 50.45
N THR A 255 1.79 4.30 49.39
CA THR A 255 1.28 5.68 49.21
C THR A 255 -0.18 5.64 48.79
N LYS A 256 -1.01 6.14 49.69
CA LYS A 256 -2.46 6.32 49.58
C LYS A 256 -2.75 7.38 48.50
N PRO A 257 -3.57 7.11 47.46
CA PRO A 257 -4.01 8.16 46.54
C PRO A 257 -5.12 8.94 47.24
N THR A 258 -4.80 10.15 47.69
CA THR A 258 -5.79 11.16 48.06
C THR A 258 -6.53 11.61 46.82
N THR A 259 -7.85 11.47 46.86
CA THR A 259 -8.81 12.03 45.92
C THR A 259 -8.58 13.55 45.76
N PRO A 260 -8.38 14.10 44.57
CA PRO A 260 -8.63 15.52 44.35
C PRO A 260 -10.15 15.70 44.21
N LYS A 261 -10.82 15.93 45.35
CA LYS A 261 -12.05 16.72 45.34
C LYS A 261 -11.63 18.15 45.04
N GLY A 262 -11.77 18.59 43.79
CA GLY A 262 -11.54 19.98 43.41
C GLY A 262 -11.31 20.12 41.92
N GLY A 263 -12.08 21.00 41.27
CA GLY A 263 -11.99 21.29 39.84
C GLY A 263 -10.59 21.71 39.41
N ALA A 264 -9.81 20.74 38.93
CA ALA A 264 -8.56 21.01 38.25
C ALA A 264 -8.89 21.71 36.94
N LYS A 265 -8.60 23.01 36.87
CA LYS A 265 -8.66 23.78 35.64
C LYS A 265 -7.77 23.07 34.61
N LEU A 266 -8.38 22.55 33.54
CA LEU A 266 -7.63 22.12 32.36
C LEU A 266 -6.70 23.26 31.94
N ASP A 267 -5.48 22.94 31.53
CA ASP A 267 -4.59 23.93 30.92
C ASP A 267 -5.34 24.61 29.77
N LYS A 268 -5.36 25.95 29.78
CA LYS A 268 -6.11 26.77 28.84
C LYS A 268 -5.79 26.41 27.39
N ALA A 269 -4.52 26.08 27.09
CA ALA A 269 -4.10 25.69 25.76
C ALA A 269 -4.71 24.34 25.32
N VAL A 270 -4.81 23.38 26.25
CA VAL A 270 -5.42 22.06 25.98
C VAL A 270 -6.93 22.19 25.81
N ALA A 271 -7.57 23.05 26.61
CA ALA A 271 -9.00 23.35 26.49
C ALA A 271 -9.33 24.00 25.13
N GLU A 272 -8.52 24.98 24.68
CA GLU A 272 -8.71 25.63 23.38
C GLU A 272 -8.50 24.68 22.20
N ARG A 273 -7.47 23.82 22.25
CA ARG A 273 -7.24 22.81 21.18
C ARG A 273 -8.38 21.81 21.09
N THR A 274 -8.86 21.33 22.23
CA THR A 274 -10.00 20.39 22.29
C THR A 274 -11.27 21.06 21.79
N ALA A 275 -11.53 22.30 22.20
CA ALA A 275 -12.67 23.09 21.74
C ALA A 275 -12.65 23.34 20.22
N LYS A 276 -11.47 23.58 19.63
CA LYS A 276 -11.32 23.75 18.18
C LYS A 276 -11.74 22.47 17.42
N GLY A 277 -11.24 21.30 17.83
CA GLY A 277 -11.60 20.03 17.19
C GLY A 277 -13.10 19.69 17.34
N LEU A 278 -13.69 19.99 18.50
CA LEU A 278 -15.15 19.82 18.70
C LEU A 278 -15.98 20.75 17.81
N LEU A 279 -15.54 22.00 17.61
CA LEU A 279 -16.23 22.97 16.75
C LEU A 279 -16.18 22.55 15.27
N GLU A 280 -15.01 22.17 14.76
CA GLU A 280 -14.85 21.68 13.38
C GLU A 280 -15.74 20.45 13.12
N SER A 281 -15.78 19.52 14.08
CA SER A 281 -16.69 18.37 13.98
C SER A 281 -18.17 18.76 14.02
N ALA A 282 -18.55 19.76 14.83
CA ALA A 282 -19.92 20.25 14.89
C ALA A 282 -20.36 20.93 13.58
N GLU A 283 -19.46 21.70 12.94
CA GLU A 283 -19.74 22.36 11.66
C GLU A 283 -19.98 21.35 10.53
N VAL A 284 -19.19 20.28 10.46
CA VAL A 284 -19.42 19.18 9.49
C VAL A 284 -20.74 18.45 9.76
N LEU A 285 -21.02 18.15 11.03
CA LEU A 285 -22.24 17.44 11.42
C LEU A 285 -23.52 18.26 11.24
N ALA A 286 -23.43 19.60 11.15
CA ALA A 286 -24.59 20.47 11.03
C ALA A 286 -25.48 20.15 9.81
N GLY A 287 -24.88 19.70 8.71
CA GLY A 287 -25.61 19.27 7.50
C GLY A 287 -26.06 17.81 7.49
N ILE A 288 -25.63 17.00 8.47
CA ILE A 288 -25.80 15.53 8.46
C ILE A 288 -26.65 15.08 9.65
N ASN A 289 -26.29 15.50 10.86
CA ASN A 289 -26.93 15.12 12.11
C ASN A 289 -26.95 16.31 13.09
N LYS A 290 -28.04 17.07 13.03
CA LYS A 290 -28.24 18.29 13.82
C LYS A 290 -28.17 18.07 15.34
N ALA A 291 -28.64 16.93 15.84
CA ALA A 291 -28.65 16.63 17.27
C ALA A 291 -27.22 16.45 17.82
N GLU A 292 -26.36 15.75 17.08
CA GLU A 292 -24.97 15.55 17.46
C GLU A 292 -24.16 16.85 17.31
N ALA A 293 -24.40 17.62 16.25
CA ALA A 293 -23.81 18.94 16.05
C ALA A 293 -24.14 19.88 17.22
N LYS A 294 -25.40 19.89 17.68
CA LYS A 294 -25.85 20.68 18.83
C LYS A 294 -25.10 20.29 20.10
N LYS A 295 -25.00 18.99 20.41
CA LYS A 295 -24.30 18.48 21.60
C LYS A 295 -22.82 18.90 21.62
N LYS A 296 -22.13 18.82 20.48
CA LYS A 296 -20.71 19.20 20.38
C LYS A 296 -20.52 20.71 20.52
N ALA A 297 -21.38 21.52 19.89
CA ALA A 297 -21.32 22.96 20.03
C ALA A 297 -21.58 23.42 21.49
N GLU A 298 -22.52 22.80 22.21
CA GLU A 298 -22.73 23.07 23.65
C GLU A 298 -21.51 22.71 24.50
N GLN A 299 -20.79 21.64 24.16
CA GLN A 299 -19.54 21.27 24.84
C GLN A 299 -18.46 22.33 24.63
N VAL A 300 -18.31 22.89 23.42
CA VAL A 300 -17.36 23.99 23.14
C VAL A 300 -17.64 25.21 24.01
N VAL A 301 -18.91 25.63 24.12
CA VAL A 301 -19.30 26.78 24.96
C VAL A 301 -18.97 26.54 26.43
N LYS A 302 -19.17 25.32 26.94
CA LYS A 302 -18.82 24.95 28.32
C LYS A 302 -17.32 24.88 28.56
N LEU A 303 -16.53 24.43 27.58
CA LEU A 303 -15.10 24.19 27.73
C LEU A 303 -14.28 25.49 27.73
N VAL A 304 -14.64 26.44 26.86
CA VAL A 304 -13.89 27.69 26.64
C VAL A 304 -14.82 28.92 26.62
N PRO A 305 -15.56 29.19 27.71
CA PRO A 305 -16.56 30.26 27.75
C PRO A 305 -15.92 31.64 27.49
N GLY A 306 -16.61 32.48 26.72
CA GLY A 306 -16.17 33.85 26.41
C GLY A 306 -15.08 33.97 25.33
N THR A 307 -14.59 32.85 24.78
CA THR A 307 -13.65 32.85 23.65
C THR A 307 -14.35 32.99 22.29
N GLU A 308 -13.59 33.31 21.23
CA GLU A 308 -14.11 33.33 19.86
C GLU A 308 -14.65 31.96 19.40
N LEU A 309 -14.07 30.86 19.90
CA LEU A 309 -14.56 29.50 19.64
C LEU A 309 -15.95 29.30 20.24
N ALA A 310 -16.18 29.76 21.48
CA ALA A 310 -17.50 29.71 22.10
C ALA A 310 -18.53 30.58 21.35
N LYS A 311 -18.16 31.78 20.91
CA LYS A 311 -19.04 32.64 20.10
C LYS A 311 -19.43 31.98 18.76
N ARG A 312 -18.48 31.34 18.08
CA ARG A 312 -18.76 30.56 16.85
C ARG A 312 -19.69 29.38 17.14
N ALA A 313 -19.45 28.65 18.23
CA ALA A 313 -20.33 27.55 18.64
C ALA A 313 -21.75 28.03 18.97
N GLU A 314 -21.91 29.15 19.67
CA GLU A 314 -23.23 29.77 19.93
C GLU A 314 -23.93 30.22 18.65
N ALA A 315 -23.18 30.78 17.68
CA ALA A 315 -23.72 31.14 16.38
C ALA A 315 -24.19 29.92 15.58
N LEU A 316 -23.45 28.80 15.67
CA LEU A 316 -23.85 27.53 15.07
C LEU A 316 -25.12 26.97 15.75
N LEU A 317 -25.20 27.02 17.08
CA LEU A 317 -26.37 26.57 17.85
C LEU A 317 -27.66 27.34 17.49
N LYS A 318 -27.55 28.63 17.14
CA LYS A 318 -28.69 29.43 16.67
C LYS A 318 -29.18 29.04 15.27
N LYS A 319 -28.34 28.35 14.46
CA LYS A 319 -28.65 27.95 13.08
C LYS A 319 -29.14 26.51 12.97
N LEU A 320 -28.84 25.66 13.95
CA LEU A 320 -29.21 24.23 13.98
C LEU A 320 -30.69 24.03 14.31
#